data_AF-A0A1T4VWS0-F1
#
_entry.id   AF-A0A1T4VWS0-F1
#
_cell.length_a   1.000
_cell.length_b   1.000
_cell.length_c   1.000
_cell.angle_alpha   90.00
_cell.angle_beta   90.00
_cell.angle_gamma   90.00
#
_symmetry.space_group_name_H-M   'P 1'
#
loop_
_entity.id
_entity.type
_entity.pdbx_description
1 polymer ?
#
loop_
_entity_poly.entity_id
_entity_poly.type
_entity_poly.pdbx_seq_one_letter_code
_entity_poly.pdbx_strand_id
1 'polypeptide(L)' 'MSQLGLAELEAVYDALAAAINQVGTEQESLFLTKLVLLLANQLGDQTQIEQAITTALRDL' A
#
# COMPACT_ATOMS: atom_id res chain seq x y z
N MET A 1 2.33 -17.16 -5.53
CA MET A 1 2.58 -16.16 -4.49
C MET A 1 1.79 -16.59 -3.26
N SER A 2 2.45 -16.83 -2.13
CA SER A 2 1.78 -17.15 -0.86
C SER A 2 1.18 -15.87 -0.29
N GLN A 3 -0.05 -15.93 0.22
CA GLN A 3 -0.64 -14.78 0.92
C GLN A 3 0.05 -14.58 2.27
N LEU A 4 0.19 -13.31 2.68
CA LEU A 4 0.68 -12.95 4.00
C LEU A 4 -0.30 -13.45 5.07
N GLY A 5 0.23 -13.98 6.16
CA GLY A 5 -0.53 -14.28 7.36
C GLY A 5 -0.91 -13.00 8.12
N LEU A 6 -1.83 -13.13 9.09
CA LEU A 6 -2.32 -11.99 9.87
C LEU A 6 -1.18 -11.17 10.53
N ALA A 7 -0.22 -11.85 11.17
CA ALA A 7 0.88 -11.16 11.85
C ALA A 7 1.79 -10.37 10.89
N GLU A 8 1.95 -10.85 9.65
CA GLU A 8 2.73 -10.13 8.63
C GLU A 8 1.95 -8.92 8.12
N LEU A 9 0.62 -9.03 7.98
CA LEU A 9 -0.24 -7.91 7.62
C LEU A 9 -0.25 -6.84 8.72
N GLU A 10 -0.32 -7.22 10.00
CA GLU A 10 -0.23 -6.30 11.14
C GLU A 10 1.11 -5.56 11.15
N ALA A 11 2.23 -6.26 10.94
CA ALA A 11 3.55 -5.64 10.89
C ALA A 11 3.67 -4.63 9.73
N VAL A 12 3.11 -4.95 8.56
CA VAL A 12 3.06 -4.02 7.41
C VAL A 12 2.18 -2.81 7.72
N TYR A 13 1.04 -3.02 8.37
CA TYR A 13 0.13 -1.95 8.78
C TYR A 13 0.80 -0.99 9.78
N ASP A 14 1.45 -1.52 10.82
CA ASP A 14 2.17 -0.72 11.82
C ASP A 14 3.29 0.12 11.18
N ALA A 15 4.05 -0.49 10.27
CA ALA A 15 5.09 0.21 9.53
C ALA A 15 4.52 1.34 8.65
N LEU A 16 3.38 1.09 7.99
CA LEU A 16 2.71 2.09 7.17
C LEU A 16 2.18 3.25 8.02
N ALA A 17 1.54 2.95 9.16
CA ALA A 17 1.02 3.94 10.10
C ALA A 17 2.15 4.83 10.65
N ALA A 18 3.29 4.25 11.02
CA ALA A 18 4.46 4.99 11.47
C ALA A 18 5.02 5.92 10.37
N ALA A 19 5.07 5.45 9.12
CA ALA A 19 5.53 6.24 7.99
C ALA A 19 4.58 7.40 7.65
N ILE A 20 3.27 7.18 7.66
CA ILE A 20 2.26 8.24 7.46
C ILE A 20 2.40 9.31 8.54
N ASN A 21 2.52 8.92 9.81
CA ASN A 21 2.73 9.85 10.91
C ASN A 21 4.02 10.68 10.76
N GLN A 22 5.09 10.09 10.23
CA GLN A 22 6.36 10.78 9.99
C GLN A 22 6.27 11.78 8.84
N VAL A 23 5.57 11.43 7.76
CA VAL A 23 5.40 12.27 6.57
C VAL A 23 4.45 13.45 6.83
N GLY A 24 3.42 13.21 7.65
CA GLY A 24 2.38 14.20 7.95
C GLY A 24 1.29 14.28 6.89
N THR A 25 0.15 14.83 7.28
CA THR A 25 -1.10 14.84 6.49
C THR A 25 -0.98 15.57 5.15
N GLU A 26 -0.16 16.62 5.06
CA GLU A 26 0.05 17.38 3.82
C GLU A 26 0.72 16.55 2.72
N GLN A 27 1.54 15.58 3.09
CA GLN A 27 2.33 14.78 2.15
C GLN A 27 1.89 13.31 2.10
N GLU A 28 0.93 12.91 2.94
CA GLU A 28 0.43 11.53 3.03
C GLU A 28 -0.01 10.97 1.68
N SER A 29 -0.84 11.71 0.93
CA SER A 29 -1.32 11.28 -0.39
C SER A 29 -0.17 11.10 -1.40
N LEU A 30 0.82 11.99 -1.38
CA LEU A 30 2.00 11.89 -2.25
C LEU A 30 2.87 10.68 -1.88
N PHE A 31 3.07 10.44 -0.58
CA PHE A 31 3.80 9.29 -0.07
C PHE A 31 3.11 7.97 -0.46
N LEU A 32 1.81 7.83 -0.22
CA LEU A 32 1.05 6.63 -0.57
C LEU A 32 1.06 6.37 -2.07
N THR A 33 0.89 7.41 -2.90
CA THR A 33 0.99 7.30 -4.35
C THR A 33 2.38 6.78 -4.76
N LYS A 34 3.45 7.35 -4.20
CA LYS A 34 4.82 6.91 -4.49
C LYS A 34 5.08 5.47 -4.04
N LEU A 35 4.57 5.08 -2.86
CA LEU A 35 4.69 3.71 -2.35
C LEU A 35 4.02 2.70 -3.30
N VAL A 36 2.79 2.97 -3.73
CA VAL A 36 2.07 2.12 -4.68
C VAL A 36 2.83 1.99 -6.01
N LEU A 37 3.36 3.10 -6.55
CA LEU A 37 4.15 3.06 -7.79
C LEU A 37 5.43 2.22 -7.66
N LEU A 38 6.11 2.28 -6.50
CA LEU A 38 7.28 1.45 -6.23
C LEU A 38 6.92 -0.04 -6.16
N LEU A 39 5.84 -0.38 -5.45
CA LEU A 39 5.35 -1.77 -5.36
C LEU A 39 4.87 -2.29 -6.71
N ALA A 40 4.17 -1.46 -7.50
CA ALA A 40 3.73 -1.79 -8.84
C ALA A 40 4.90 -2.14 -9.77
N ASN A 41 5.99 -1.35 -9.72
CA ASN A 41 7.20 -1.62 -10.48
C ASN A 41 7.89 -2.93 -10.04
N GLN A 42 7.90 -3.23 -8.73
CA GLN A 42 8.44 -4.49 -8.22
C GLN A 42 7.58 -5.70 -8.63
N LEU A 43 6.27 -5.54 -8.64
CA LEU A 43 5.32 -6.57 -9.02
C LEU A 43 5.33 -6.85 -10.53
N GLY A 44 5.53 -5.81 -11.35
CA GLY A 44 5.62 -5.90 -12.81
C GLY A 44 4.29 -6.20 -13.52
N ASP A 45 3.15 -6.08 -12.82
CA ASP A 45 1.82 -6.39 -13.34
C ASP A 45 0.85 -5.22 -13.12
N GLN A 46 0.63 -4.44 -14.17
CA GLN A 46 -0.27 -3.28 -14.13
C GLN A 46 -1.72 -3.67 -13.80
N THR A 47 -2.23 -4.75 -14.40
CA THR A 47 -3.63 -5.16 -14.24
C THR A 47 -3.90 -5.59 -12.80
N GLN A 48 -2.96 -6.29 -12.17
CA GLN A 48 -3.08 -6.67 -10.76
C GLN A 48 -3.13 -5.44 -9.83
N ILE A 49 -2.35 -4.39 -10.13
CA ILE A 49 -2.36 -3.14 -9.37
C ILE A 49 -3.67 -2.37 -9.56
N GLU A 50 -4.17 -2.25 -10.79
CA GLU A 50 -5.46 -1.61 -11.07
C GLU A 50 -6.64 -2.32 -10.39
N GLN A 51 -6.59 -3.65 -10.34
CA GLN A 51 -7.55 -4.46 -9.60
C GLN A 51 -7.46 -4.20 -8.08
N ALA A 52 -6.25 -4.14 -7.52
CA ALA A 52 -6.05 -3.85 -6.10
C ALA A 52 -6.59 -2.46 -5.72
N ILE A 53 -6.35 -1.44 -6.56
CA ILE A 53 -6.91 -0.09 -6.38
C ILE A 53 -8.43 -0.13 -6.39
N THR A 54 -9.03 -0.83 -7.36
CA THR A 54 -10.49 -0.95 -7.47
C THR A 54 -11.09 -1.66 -6.26
N THR A 55 -10.42 -2.70 -5.75
CA THR A 55 -10.84 -3.41 -4.53
C THR A 55 -10.77 -2.50 -3.32
N ALA A 56 -9.65 -1.78 -3.12
CA ALA A 56 -9.49 -0.85 -2.02
C ALA A 56 -10.56 0.26 -2.03
N LEU A 57 -10.95 0.77 -3.20
CA LEU A 57 -12.00 1.78 -3.34
C LEU A 57 -13.40 1.27 -2.94
N ARG A 58 -13.65 -0.04 -2.93
CA ARG A 58 -14.95 -0.62 -2.58
C ARG A 58 -15.10 -0.87 -1.07
N ASP A 59 -14.00 -1.00 -0.35
CA ASP A 59 -13.93 -1.33 1.09
C ASP A 59 -13.42 -0.14 1.94
N LEU A 60 -13.58 1.10 1.44
CA LEU A 60 -13.24 2.34 2.16
C LEU A 60 -14.26 2.70 3.24
#